data_AF-M7T8Q4-F1
#
_entry.id   AF-M7T8Q4-F1
#
_cell.length_a   1.000
_cell.length_b   1.000
_cell.length_c   1.000
_cell.angle_alpha   90.00
_cell.angle_beta   90.00
_cell.angle_gamma   90.00
#
_symmetry.space_group_name_H-M   'P 1'
#
loop_
_entity.id
_entity.type
_entity.pdbx_description
1 polymer ?
#
loop_
_entity_poly.entity_id
_entity_poly.type
_entity_poly.pdbx_seq_one_letter_code
_entity_poly.pdbx_strand_id
1 'polypeptide(L)'
;MSTVVSFEKGKAYQRKRLHDNYGGQRQGGISTSAKYPIIMLFDTTSGHEYGYRDGFTEDGIYEWTGEGQTGVMKLSRGNRAIHNHLEDGKKIHLFQESNPGWVRYIGEMVSVGYFLHDGVDRDGNLRKLIVFNLAPVETPREQLDEFRMRTLSQTSKSPKRKQKRILLCPRCGKEYSIEEHGIIRFCIECGSFLSQKIKFE
;
A
#
# COMPACT_ATOMS: atom_id res chain seq x y z
N MET A 1 30.95 0.88 1.70
CA MET A 1 30.60 0.29 3.00
C MET A 1 29.10 0.47 3.18
N SER A 2 28.32 -0.62 3.18
CA SER A 2 26.88 -0.53 3.43
C SER A 2 26.68 -0.21 4.91
N THR A 3 26.37 1.04 5.23
CA THR A 3 26.10 1.45 6.62
C THR A 3 24.84 0.76 7.08
N VAL A 4 24.96 -0.13 8.06
CA VAL A 4 23.81 -0.79 8.68
C VAL A 4 23.04 0.26 9.48
N VAL A 5 21.83 0.59 9.04
CA VAL A 5 20.91 1.42 9.83
C VAL A 5 20.22 0.52 10.84
N SER A 6 20.34 0.85 12.12
CA SER A 6 19.69 0.12 13.21
C SER A 6 19.05 1.08 14.21
N PHE A 7 17.95 0.63 14.81
CA PHE A 7 17.22 1.32 15.85
C PHE A 7 16.93 0.35 16.99
N GLU A 8 17.03 0.85 18.22
CA GLU A 8 16.74 0.10 19.45
C GLU A 8 15.24 0.12 19.76
N LYS A 9 14.62 -1.07 19.84
CA LYS A 9 13.17 -1.24 20.11
C LYS A 9 12.80 -0.59 21.44
N GLY A 10 11.70 0.16 21.45
CA GLY A 10 11.22 0.88 22.63
C GLY A 10 11.94 2.20 22.93
N LYS A 11 13.05 2.54 22.26
CA LYS A 11 13.77 3.80 22.47
C LYS A 11 13.07 4.98 21.81
N ALA A 12 13.11 6.13 22.47
CA ALA A 12 12.61 7.39 21.92
C ALA A 12 13.69 8.12 21.12
N TYR A 13 13.30 8.66 19.98
CA TYR A 13 14.14 9.44 19.08
C TYR A 13 13.48 10.77 18.75
N GLN A 14 14.27 11.82 18.59
CA GLN A 14 13.78 13.07 18.02
C GLN A 14 13.53 12.86 16.53
N ARG A 15 12.29 13.07 16.08
CA ARG A 15 11.93 12.92 14.65
C ARG A 15 12.79 13.80 13.74
N LYS A 16 13.07 15.03 14.18
CA LYS A 16 13.97 15.96 13.47
C LYS A 16 15.34 15.32 13.22
N ARG A 17 15.95 14.72 14.24
CA ARG A 17 17.28 14.07 14.13
C ARG A 17 17.25 12.84 13.23
N LEU A 18 16.15 12.07 13.22
CA LEU A 18 15.99 10.96 12.27
C LEU A 18 16.09 11.47 10.82
N HIS A 19 15.41 12.57 10.50
CA HIS A 19 15.51 13.17 9.16
C HIS A 19 16.88 13.80 8.88
N ASP A 20 17.51 14.43 9.86
CA ASP A 20 18.85 15.02 9.67
C ASP A 20 19.89 13.93 9.33
N ASN A 21 19.81 12.79 10.02
CA ASN A 21 20.74 11.66 9.87
C ASN A 21 20.42 10.82 8.62
N TYR A 22 19.14 10.46 8.42
CA TYR A 22 18.72 9.48 7.43
C TYR A 22 18.00 10.08 6.23
N GLY A 23 17.68 11.37 6.24
CA GLY A 23 16.95 12.04 5.15
C GLY A 23 15.45 11.70 5.11
N GLY A 24 14.90 11.72 3.89
CA GLY A 24 13.49 11.52 3.64
C GLY A 24 12.61 12.74 3.93
N GLN A 25 11.33 12.62 3.61
CA GLN A 25 10.36 13.71 3.74
C GLN A 25 10.07 14.00 5.21
N ARG A 26 10.19 15.28 5.62
CA ARG A 26 9.97 15.72 7.01
C ARG A 26 8.50 15.82 7.42
N GLN A 27 7.60 15.83 6.45
CA GLN A 27 6.15 15.95 6.65
C GLN A 27 5.45 14.65 6.24
N GLY A 28 4.31 14.34 6.90
CA GLY A 28 3.51 13.15 6.63
C GLY A 28 3.92 11.92 7.44
N GLY A 29 3.14 10.85 7.35
CA GLY A 29 3.41 9.59 8.06
C GLY A 29 4.44 8.70 7.37
N ILE A 30 4.62 8.83 6.05
CA ILE A 30 5.53 7.98 5.27
C ILE A 30 6.75 8.80 4.83
N SER A 31 7.95 8.41 5.28
CA SER A 31 9.21 9.03 4.88
C SER A 31 10.12 8.02 4.21
N THR A 32 10.48 8.29 2.96
CA THR A 32 11.33 7.45 2.13
C THR A 32 12.73 8.06 2.06
N SER A 33 13.73 7.38 2.61
CA SER A 33 15.10 7.88 2.56
C SER A 33 15.67 7.77 1.14
N ALA A 34 16.33 8.83 0.68
CA ALA A 34 17.14 8.81 -0.53
C ALA A 34 18.60 8.41 -0.26
N LYS A 35 19.03 8.41 1.02
CA LYS A 35 20.41 8.13 1.43
C LYS A 35 20.62 6.67 1.83
N TYR A 36 19.59 6.05 2.38
CA TYR A 36 19.61 4.69 2.91
C TYR A 36 18.41 3.91 2.36
N PRO A 37 18.52 2.58 2.22
CA PRO A 37 17.42 1.73 1.75
C PRO A 37 16.40 1.50 2.87
N ILE A 38 15.81 2.58 3.40
CA ILE A 38 14.85 2.55 4.49
C ILE A 38 13.62 3.40 4.21
N ILE A 39 12.51 2.96 4.76
CA ILE A 39 11.23 3.67 4.83
C ILE A 39 10.93 3.84 6.32
N MET A 40 10.77 5.08 6.77
CA MET A 40 10.38 5.39 8.14
C MET A 40 8.89 5.73 8.15
N LEU A 41 8.12 4.98 8.92
CA LEU A 41 6.71 5.23 9.17
C LEU A 41 6.56 5.90 10.53
N PHE A 42 5.84 7.01 10.57
CA PHE A 42 5.59 7.81 11.76
C PHE A 42 4.10 7.82 12.07
N ASP A 43 3.67 6.89 12.91
CA ASP A 43 2.33 6.88 13.49
C ASP A 43 2.24 8.08 14.44
N THR A 44 1.40 9.06 14.09
CA THR A 44 1.17 10.25 14.90
C THR A 44 -0.31 10.36 15.21
N THR A 45 -0.64 10.81 16.42
CA THR A 45 -2.02 10.90 16.91
C THR A 45 -2.95 11.71 15.99
N SER A 46 -2.39 12.67 15.24
CA SER A 46 -3.13 13.48 14.24
C SER A 46 -3.80 12.68 13.11
N GLY A 47 -3.41 11.42 12.87
CA GLY A 47 -4.03 10.56 11.85
C GLY A 47 -5.47 10.17 12.17
N HIS A 48 -5.82 10.07 13.46
CA HIS A 48 -7.15 9.64 13.92
C HIS A 48 -8.25 10.63 13.48
N GLU A 49 -7.91 11.92 13.35
CA GLU A 49 -8.84 12.97 12.89
C GLU A 49 -9.27 12.79 11.42
N TYR A 50 -8.53 12.00 10.64
CA TYR A 50 -8.83 11.70 9.23
C TYR A 50 -9.43 10.30 9.02
N GLY A 51 -9.86 9.64 10.10
CA GLY A 51 -10.46 8.31 10.06
C GLY A 51 -9.47 7.15 9.92
N TYR A 52 -8.17 7.41 10.11
CA TYR A 52 -7.15 6.36 10.12
C TYR A 52 -7.29 5.51 11.39
N ARG A 53 -7.22 4.18 11.19
CA ARG A 53 -7.31 3.17 12.25
C ARG A 53 -5.99 2.43 12.34
N ASP A 54 -4.92 3.20 12.47
CA ASP A 54 -3.59 2.61 12.52
C ASP A 54 -3.40 1.95 13.88
N GLY A 55 -2.87 0.72 13.90
CA GLY A 55 -2.73 -0.02 15.15
C GLY A 55 -2.53 -1.50 14.97
N PHE A 56 -2.16 -2.15 16.08
CA PHE A 56 -2.06 -3.61 16.13
C PHE A 56 -3.44 -4.24 16.21
N THR A 57 -3.66 -5.25 15.38
CA THR A 57 -4.75 -6.22 15.50
C THR A 57 -4.42 -7.23 16.62
N GLU A 58 -5.42 -7.99 17.05
CA GLU A 58 -5.25 -9.04 18.08
C GLU A 58 -4.20 -10.09 17.67
N ASP A 59 -4.05 -10.33 16.37
CA ASP A 59 -3.11 -11.28 15.80
C ASP A 59 -1.68 -10.71 15.65
N GLY A 60 -1.44 -9.47 16.07
CA GLY A 60 -0.13 -8.84 16.04
C GLY A 60 0.29 -8.23 14.69
N ILE A 61 -0.60 -8.17 13.70
CA ILE A 61 -0.40 -7.35 12.49
C ILE A 61 -0.68 -5.90 12.82
N TYR A 62 0.19 -4.99 12.39
CA TYR A 62 -0.08 -3.56 12.40
C TYR A 62 -0.78 -3.13 11.11
N GLU A 63 -2.01 -2.65 11.19
CA GLU A 63 -2.72 -2.03 10.08
C GLU A 63 -2.24 -0.58 9.92
N TRP A 64 -1.81 -0.22 8.72
CA TRP A 64 -1.29 1.12 8.40
C TRP A 64 -2.06 1.71 7.23
N THR A 65 -2.71 2.85 7.45
CA THR A 65 -3.46 3.55 6.41
C THR A 65 -2.51 4.33 5.49
N GLY A 66 -2.64 4.13 4.19
CA GLY A 66 -1.81 4.78 3.18
C GLY A 66 -1.97 6.31 3.14
N GLU A 67 -1.01 6.99 2.50
CA GLU A 67 -1.07 8.44 2.31
C GLU A 67 -2.07 8.85 1.21
N GLY A 68 -2.61 10.06 1.37
CA GLY A 68 -3.53 10.70 0.44
C GLY A 68 -4.80 11.13 1.16
N GLN A 69 -4.99 12.43 1.41
CA GLN A 69 -6.07 12.93 2.27
C GLN A 69 -7.41 13.17 1.56
N THR A 70 -7.41 13.29 0.22
CA THR A 70 -8.60 13.57 -0.59
C THR A 70 -8.71 12.62 -1.78
N GLY A 71 -9.94 12.24 -2.12
CA GLY A 71 -10.23 11.35 -3.26
C GLY A 71 -9.61 9.95 -3.15
N VAL A 72 -9.56 9.25 -4.29
CA VAL A 72 -9.10 7.86 -4.36
C VAL A 72 -7.59 7.76 -4.08
N MET A 73 -7.23 6.98 -3.05
CA MET A 73 -5.84 6.66 -2.78
C MET A 73 -5.21 5.84 -3.90
N LYS A 74 -3.93 6.08 -4.19
CA LYS A 74 -3.18 5.39 -5.24
C LYS A 74 -1.93 4.75 -4.66
N LEU A 75 -1.53 3.61 -5.21
CA LEU A 75 -0.20 3.00 -4.99
C LEU A 75 0.89 3.81 -5.71
N SER A 76 1.09 5.03 -5.25
CA SER A 76 2.10 5.96 -5.77
C SER A 76 2.91 6.51 -4.60
N ARG A 77 4.10 7.05 -4.88
CA ARG A 77 4.96 7.70 -3.87
C ARG A 77 5.17 6.81 -2.62
N GLY A 78 4.80 7.27 -1.43
CA GLY A 78 4.98 6.54 -0.17
C GLY A 78 4.24 5.21 -0.15
N ASN A 79 3.01 5.18 -0.67
CA ASN A 79 2.22 3.93 -0.77
C ASN A 79 2.91 2.90 -1.68
N ARG A 80 3.50 3.35 -2.80
CA ARG A 80 4.28 2.46 -3.68
C ARG A 80 5.54 1.95 -2.97
N ALA A 81 6.20 2.81 -2.20
CA ALA A 81 7.41 2.44 -1.47
C ALA A 81 7.11 1.35 -0.44
N ILE A 82 5.99 1.43 0.29
CA ILE A 82 5.56 0.37 1.21
C ILE A 82 5.23 -0.90 0.42
N HIS A 83 4.45 -0.80 -0.66
CA HIS A 83 4.02 -1.95 -1.44
C HIS A 83 5.19 -2.76 -2.03
N ASN A 84 6.16 -2.07 -2.63
CA ASN A 84 7.28 -2.69 -3.33
C ASN A 84 8.53 -2.80 -2.46
N HIS A 85 8.44 -2.63 -1.14
CA HIS A 85 9.63 -2.45 -0.31
C HIS A 85 10.61 -3.62 -0.40
N LEU A 86 10.12 -4.86 -0.51
CA LEU A 86 10.96 -6.05 -0.68
C LEU A 86 11.67 -6.07 -2.03
N GLU A 87 10.97 -5.75 -3.12
CA GLU A 87 11.52 -5.65 -4.48
C GLU A 87 12.57 -4.55 -4.58
N ASP A 88 12.30 -3.41 -3.94
CA ASP A 88 13.19 -2.26 -3.85
C ASP A 88 14.37 -2.47 -2.88
N GLY A 89 14.41 -3.58 -2.14
CA GLY A 89 15.43 -3.87 -1.13
C GLY A 89 15.41 -2.90 0.06
N LYS A 90 14.24 -2.35 0.40
CA LYS A 90 14.05 -1.37 1.47
C LYS A 90 13.47 -1.98 2.74
N LYS A 91 14.02 -1.57 3.89
CA LYS A 91 13.50 -1.92 5.22
C LYS A 91 12.45 -0.91 5.67
N ILE A 92 11.36 -1.38 6.25
CA ILE A 92 10.33 -0.52 6.84
C ILE A 92 10.59 -0.44 8.35
N HIS A 93 10.69 0.77 8.89
CA HIS A 93 10.88 1.04 10.31
C HIS A 93 9.68 1.82 10.84
N LEU A 94 8.95 1.22 11.77
CA LEU A 94 7.78 1.84 12.39
C LEU A 94 8.17 2.59 13.66
N PHE A 95 7.73 3.84 13.73
CA PHE A 95 7.86 4.70 14.89
C PHE A 95 6.49 5.22 15.29
N GLN A 96 6.24 5.32 16.58
CA GLN A 96 4.99 5.85 17.13
C GLN A 96 5.28 7.11 17.95
N GLU A 97 4.46 8.13 17.77
CA GLU A 97 4.55 9.36 18.55
C GLU A 97 4.41 9.06 20.04
N SER A 98 5.38 9.56 20.82
CA SER A 98 5.43 9.37 22.26
C SER A 98 5.26 10.69 23.01
N ASN A 99 5.75 11.79 22.42
CA ASN A 99 5.59 13.17 22.87
C ASN A 99 5.73 14.08 21.64
N PRO A 100 5.28 15.35 21.67
CA PRO A 100 5.49 16.28 20.57
C PRO A 100 6.95 16.32 20.08
N GLY A 101 7.16 15.94 18.82
CA GLY A 101 8.50 15.88 18.18
C GLY A 101 9.36 14.66 18.52
N TRP A 102 8.89 13.75 19.39
CA TRP A 102 9.58 12.54 19.81
C TRP A 102 8.77 11.28 19.46
N VAL A 103 9.45 10.33 18.85
CA VAL A 103 8.85 9.08 18.40
C VAL A 103 9.57 7.89 19.01
N ARG A 104 8.81 6.92 19.51
CA ARG A 104 9.31 5.65 20.01
C ARG A 104 9.44 4.67 18.87
N TYR A 105 10.59 4.01 18.74
CA TYR A 105 10.76 2.97 17.74
C TYR A 105 10.02 1.69 18.15
N ILE A 106 9.14 1.22 17.27
CA ILE A 106 8.32 0.03 17.48
C ILE A 106 9.01 -1.21 16.95
N GLY A 107 9.57 -1.16 15.74
CA GLY A 107 10.22 -2.32 15.13
C GLY A 107 10.47 -2.18 13.64
N GLU A 108 11.20 -3.15 13.10
CA GLU A 108 11.33 -3.36 11.67
C GLU A 108 10.14 -4.20 11.21
N MET A 109 9.50 -3.76 10.13
CA MET A 109 8.26 -4.34 9.63
C MET A 109 8.43 -4.86 8.20
N VAL A 110 7.58 -5.81 7.83
CA VAL A 110 7.40 -6.30 6.46
C VAL A 110 5.95 -6.10 6.04
N SER A 111 5.72 -5.57 4.84
CA SER A 111 4.38 -5.53 4.26
C SER A 111 3.99 -6.91 3.77
N VAL A 112 2.88 -7.44 4.30
CA VAL A 112 2.30 -8.73 3.89
C VAL A 112 1.14 -8.54 2.90
N GLY A 113 0.90 -7.30 2.47
CA GLY A 113 -0.13 -6.94 1.52
C GLY A 113 -0.89 -5.69 1.95
N TYR A 114 -1.95 -5.37 1.23
CA TYR A 114 -2.89 -4.32 1.58
C TYR A 114 -4.30 -4.74 1.17
N PHE A 115 -5.32 -4.10 1.70
CA PHE A 115 -6.69 -4.20 1.24
C PHE A 115 -7.32 -2.80 1.09
N LEU A 116 -8.51 -2.75 0.50
CA LEU A 116 -9.27 -1.51 0.36
C LEU A 116 -10.36 -1.44 1.42
N HIS A 117 -10.42 -0.33 2.15
CA HIS A 117 -11.46 -0.07 3.14
C HIS A 117 -12.30 1.14 2.72
N ASP A 118 -13.60 1.13 3.01
CA ASP A 118 -14.46 2.30 2.82
C ASP A 118 -14.23 3.28 3.97
N GLY A 119 -14.07 4.56 3.61
CA GLY A 119 -13.95 5.65 4.56
C GLY A 119 -14.38 6.96 3.93
N VAL A 120 -14.08 8.06 4.61
CA VAL A 120 -14.30 9.42 4.11
C VAL A 120 -12.95 10.12 3.90
N ASP A 121 -12.90 11.10 3.00
CA ASP A 121 -11.80 12.06 2.96
C ASP A 121 -12.02 13.21 3.94
N ARG A 122 -11.04 14.12 4.00
CA ARG A 122 -11.10 15.35 4.80
C ARG A 122 -12.31 16.22 4.47
N ASP A 123 -12.83 16.14 3.25
CA ASP A 123 -13.96 16.95 2.80
C ASP A 123 -15.31 16.21 3.03
N GLY A 124 -15.29 15.04 3.68
CA GLY A 124 -16.46 14.23 4.03
C GLY A 124 -16.94 13.31 2.90
N ASN A 125 -16.23 13.23 1.78
CA ASN A 125 -16.64 12.41 0.64
C ASN A 125 -16.21 10.95 0.82
N LEU A 126 -17.09 10.03 0.44
CA LEU A 126 -16.77 8.60 0.44
C LEU A 126 -15.61 8.27 -0.48
N ARG A 127 -14.68 7.45 -0.01
CA ARG A 127 -13.56 6.96 -0.80
C ARG A 127 -13.07 5.59 -0.34
N LYS A 128 -12.26 4.95 -1.18
CA LYS A 128 -11.47 3.78 -0.80
C LYS A 128 -10.13 4.20 -0.21
N LEU A 129 -9.88 3.77 1.02
CA LEU A 129 -8.59 3.85 1.72
C LEU A 129 -7.76 2.62 1.36
N ILE A 130 -6.45 2.79 1.20
CA ILE A 130 -5.50 1.67 1.13
C ILE A 130 -5.06 1.40 2.57
N VAL A 131 -5.25 0.17 3.05
CA VAL A 131 -4.80 -0.27 4.38
C VAL A 131 -3.76 -1.36 4.19
N PHE A 132 -2.53 -1.09 4.57
CA PHE A 132 -1.42 -2.03 4.53
C PHE A 132 -1.41 -2.88 5.79
N ASN A 133 -1.19 -4.18 5.63
CA ASN A 133 -0.91 -5.09 6.73
C ASN A 133 0.61 -5.19 6.88
N LEU A 134 1.13 -4.75 8.03
CA LEU A 134 2.54 -4.75 8.38
C LEU A 134 2.79 -5.73 9.52
N ALA A 135 3.59 -6.76 9.27
CA ALA A 135 4.00 -7.70 10.31
C ALA A 135 5.42 -7.34 10.81
N PRO A 136 5.74 -7.52 12.09
CA PRO A 136 7.12 -7.44 12.57
C PRO A 136 8.03 -8.41 11.79
N VAL A 137 9.28 -8.01 11.53
CA VAL A 137 10.24 -8.88 10.81
C VAL A 137 10.56 -10.16 11.61
N GLU A 138 10.42 -10.11 12.94
CA GLU A 138 10.56 -11.26 13.83
C GLU A 138 9.38 -12.26 13.78
N THR A 139 8.30 -11.96 13.04
CA THR A 139 7.18 -12.88 12.89
C THR A 139 7.59 -14.15 12.15
N PRO A 140 7.28 -15.35 12.67
CA PRO A 140 7.56 -16.63 12.01
C PRO A 140 7.00 -16.69 10.58
N ARG A 141 7.70 -17.39 9.69
CA ARG A 141 7.36 -17.42 8.26
C ARG A 141 5.96 -18.01 8.00
N GLU A 142 5.59 -19.03 8.76
CA GLU A 142 4.29 -19.69 8.65
C GLU A 142 3.15 -18.69 8.92
N GLN A 143 3.31 -17.85 9.95
CA GLN A 143 2.35 -16.80 10.28
C GLN A 143 2.32 -15.69 9.22
N LEU A 144 3.48 -15.31 8.67
CA LEU A 144 3.54 -14.34 7.56
C LEU A 144 2.76 -14.82 6.34
N ASP A 145 2.86 -16.11 6.00
CA ASP A 145 2.15 -16.69 4.85
C ASP A 145 0.63 -16.73 5.11
N GLU A 146 0.19 -17.06 6.32
CA GLU A 146 -1.22 -16.96 6.71
C GLU A 146 -1.76 -15.53 6.59
N PHE A 147 -1.01 -14.54 7.08
CA PHE A 147 -1.38 -13.13 6.99
C PHE A 147 -1.46 -12.64 5.54
N ARG A 148 -0.53 -13.06 4.68
CA ARG A 148 -0.58 -12.79 3.24
C ARG A 148 -1.84 -13.36 2.62
N MET A 149 -2.14 -14.63 2.87
CA MET A 149 -3.32 -15.28 2.29
C MET A 149 -4.63 -14.63 2.76
N ARG A 150 -4.72 -14.28 4.05
CA ARG A 150 -5.85 -13.51 4.58
C ARG A 150 -6.00 -12.17 3.87
N THR A 151 -4.92 -11.43 3.69
CA THR A 151 -4.93 -10.11 3.04
C THR A 151 -5.37 -10.20 1.57
N LEU A 152 -4.87 -11.19 0.83
CA LEU A 152 -5.28 -11.48 -0.56
C LEU A 152 -6.77 -11.86 -0.67
N SER A 153 -7.31 -12.54 0.34
CA SER A 153 -8.74 -12.84 0.39
C SER A 153 -9.62 -11.60 0.60
N GLN A 154 -9.08 -10.53 1.20
CA GLN A 154 -9.79 -9.28 1.45
C GLN A 154 -9.76 -8.35 0.24
N THR A 155 -8.64 -8.27 -0.50
CA THR A 155 -8.57 -7.53 -1.77
C THR A 155 -9.53 -8.08 -2.81
N SER A 156 -9.65 -9.40 -2.89
CA SER A 156 -10.56 -10.10 -3.81
C SER A 156 -12.05 -10.01 -3.42
N LYS A 157 -12.37 -9.55 -2.20
CA LYS A 157 -13.73 -9.24 -1.72
C LYS A 157 -14.19 -7.81 -1.99
N SER A 158 -13.31 -6.92 -2.49
CA SER A 158 -13.75 -5.70 -3.18
C SER A 158 -14.75 -6.12 -4.25
N PRO A 159 -15.90 -5.45 -4.46
CA PRO A 159 -16.88 -5.91 -5.41
C PRO A 159 -16.16 -6.07 -6.74
N LYS A 160 -16.01 -7.33 -7.20
CA LYS A 160 -15.63 -7.62 -8.58
C LYS A 160 -16.62 -6.80 -9.37
N ARG A 161 -16.18 -5.66 -9.91
CA ARG A 161 -17.02 -4.84 -10.76
C ARG A 161 -17.35 -5.80 -11.90
N LYS A 162 -18.55 -6.37 -11.87
CA LYS A 162 -19.07 -7.24 -12.92
C LYS A 162 -19.27 -6.35 -14.12
N GLN A 163 -18.19 -5.94 -14.75
CA GLN A 163 -18.19 -5.47 -16.12
C GLN A 163 -17.44 -6.52 -16.93
N LYS A 164 -17.99 -7.74 -16.91
CA LYS A 164 -17.94 -8.55 -18.13
C LYS A 164 -18.87 -7.86 -19.14
N ARG A 165 -18.38 -6.80 -19.78
CA ARG A 165 -18.89 -6.44 -21.10
C ARG A 165 -18.31 -7.49 -22.03
N ILE A 166 -19.08 -8.54 -22.29
CA ILE A 166 -18.78 -9.48 -23.35
C ILE A 166 -18.80 -8.66 -24.63
N LEU A 167 -17.63 -8.40 -25.20
CA LEU A 167 -17.51 -7.81 -26.53
C LEU A 167 -17.70 -8.96 -27.52
N LEU A 168 -18.80 -8.93 -28.26
CA LEU A 168 -19.06 -9.86 -29.35
C LEU A 168 -18.40 -9.33 -30.63
N CYS A 169 -17.72 -10.21 -31.36
CA CYS A 169 -17.21 -9.89 -32.69
C CYS A 169 -18.37 -9.51 -33.61
N PRO A 170 -18.39 -8.30 -34.22
CA PRO A 170 -19.47 -7.90 -35.12
C PRO A 170 -19.53 -8.72 -36.42
N ARG A 171 -18.48 -9.51 -36.70
CA ARG A 171 -18.39 -10.35 -37.91
C ARG A 171 -18.92 -11.77 -37.70
N CYS A 172 -18.61 -12.41 -36.58
CA CYS A 172 -19.00 -13.81 -36.32
C CYS A 172 -19.83 -14.01 -35.05
N GLY A 173 -20.08 -12.95 -34.26
CA GLY A 173 -20.87 -13.01 -33.03
C GLY A 173 -20.19 -13.75 -31.86
N LYS A 174 -18.92 -14.15 -31.97
CA LYS A 174 -18.18 -14.85 -30.91
C LYS A 174 -17.51 -13.87 -29.94
N GLU A 175 -17.31 -14.29 -28.70
CA GLU A 175 -16.69 -13.48 -27.64
C GLU A 175 -15.19 -13.25 -27.90
N TYR A 176 -14.68 -12.05 -27.60
CA TYR A 176 -13.24 -11.82 -27.50
C TYR A 176 -12.69 -12.27 -26.13
N SER A 177 -11.53 -12.91 -26.12
CA SER A 177 -10.69 -13.00 -24.92
C SER A 177 -10.03 -11.64 -24.68
N ILE A 178 -9.91 -11.17 -23.44
CA ILE A 178 -9.26 -9.89 -23.08
C ILE A 178 -8.14 -10.21 -22.08
N GLU A 179 -6.91 -9.77 -22.35
CA GLU A 179 -5.77 -9.83 -21.41
C GLU A 179 -5.70 -8.54 -20.59
N GLU A 180 -5.18 -8.65 -19.36
CA GLU A 180 -5.33 -7.70 -18.24
C GLU A 180 -4.81 -6.27 -18.46
N HIS A 181 -4.27 -5.94 -19.64
CA HIS A 181 -3.80 -4.59 -19.99
C HIS A 181 -4.66 -3.89 -21.05
N GLY A 182 -5.89 -4.36 -21.30
CA GLY A 182 -6.90 -3.57 -22.02
C GLY A 182 -6.67 -3.43 -23.53
N ILE A 183 -5.87 -4.30 -24.15
CA ILE A 183 -5.76 -4.41 -25.61
C ILE A 183 -5.72 -5.88 -25.99
N ILE A 184 -6.83 -6.41 -26.52
CA ILE A 184 -6.80 -7.57 -27.43
C ILE A 184 -7.48 -7.18 -28.73
N ARG A 185 -6.75 -7.31 -29.84
CA ARG A 185 -7.18 -6.92 -31.18
C ARG A 185 -7.23 -8.09 -32.16
N PHE A 186 -7.48 -9.32 -31.73
CA PHE A 186 -7.56 -10.44 -32.67
C PHE A 186 -8.67 -11.43 -32.31
N CYS A 187 -9.64 -11.62 -33.22
CA CYS A 187 -10.59 -12.72 -33.13
C CYS A 187 -9.94 -13.96 -33.74
N ILE A 188 -9.67 -14.97 -32.93
CA ILE A 188 -8.98 -16.21 -33.35
C ILE A 188 -9.79 -17.05 -34.35
N GLU A 189 -11.13 -16.93 -34.33
CA GLU A 189 -11.98 -17.71 -35.25
C GLU A 189 -12.12 -17.11 -36.64
N CYS A 190 -12.23 -15.78 -36.77
CA CYS A 190 -12.43 -15.14 -38.08
C CYS A 190 -11.24 -14.28 -38.54
N GLY A 191 -10.15 -14.27 -37.77
CA GLY A 191 -8.93 -13.51 -38.05
C GLY A 191 -9.10 -11.99 -38.07
N SER A 192 -10.23 -11.46 -37.60
CA SER A 192 -10.51 -10.02 -37.70
C SER A 192 -9.70 -9.22 -36.69
N PHE A 193 -8.99 -8.19 -37.16
CA PHE A 193 -8.29 -7.23 -36.31
C PHE A 193 -9.19 -6.01 -36.04
N LEU A 194 -9.61 -5.80 -34.80
CA LEU A 194 -10.46 -4.67 -34.44
C LEU A 194 -9.60 -3.53 -33.89
N SER A 195 -9.15 -2.66 -34.78
CA SER A 195 -8.38 -1.47 -34.43
C SER A 195 -9.28 -0.28 -34.11
N GLN A 196 -9.93 -0.26 -32.93
CA GLN A 196 -10.50 0.98 -32.39
C GLN A 196 -10.00 1.21 -30.96
N LYS A 197 -9.64 2.46 -30.64
CA LYS A 197 -9.38 2.89 -29.26
C LYS A 197 -10.74 3.00 -28.59
N ILE A 198 -11.02 2.15 -27.61
CA ILE A 198 -12.19 2.34 -26.76
C ILE A 198 -11.87 3.55 -25.88
N LYS A 199 -12.54 4.68 -26.09
CA LYS A 199 -12.55 5.77 -25.11
C LYS A 199 -13.35 5.26 -23.92
N PHE A 200 -12.72 5.21 -22.76
CA PHE A 200 -13.40 5.01 -21.49
C PHE A 200 -13.95 6.37 -21.07
N GLU A 201 -15.28 6.52 -21.00
CA GLU A 201 -15.93 7.54 -20.18
C GLU A 201 -16.07 7.02 -18.74
#